data_AF-A0A653A7E7-F1
#
_entry.id   AF-A0A653A7E7-F1
#
_cell.length_a   1.000
_cell.length_b   1.000
_cell.length_c   1.000
_cell.angle_alpha   90.00
_cell.angle_beta   90.00
_cell.angle_gamma   90.00
#
_symmetry.space_group_name_H-M   'P 1'
#
loop_
_entity.id
_entity.type
_entity.pdbx_description
1 polymer ?
#
loop_
_entity_poly.entity_id
_entity_poly.type
_entity_poly.pdbx_seq_one_letter_code
_entity_poly.pdbx_strand_id
1 'polypeptide(L)' 'MKIAELLAGKKNGEQVTIDGLTIPVAVLKALEKEGYQHATLFKDNRTFACWGDACSACFTQESLRERTRSK' A
#
# COMPACT_ATOMS: atom_id res chain seq x y z
N MET A 1 9.78 -3.85 2.13
CA MET A 1 8.97 -4.49 3.19
C MET A 1 7.89 -5.34 2.54
N LYS A 2 7.48 -6.47 3.13
CA LYS A 2 6.40 -7.29 2.53
C LYS A 2 5.04 -6.72 2.89
N ILE A 3 4.13 -6.69 1.92
CA ILE A 3 2.75 -6.23 2.12
C ILE A 3 2.05 -7.14 3.15
N ALA A 4 2.25 -8.45 3.05
CA ALA A 4 1.71 -9.42 4.00
C ALA A 4 2.14 -9.16 5.46
N GLU A 5 3.37 -8.67 5.69
CA GLU A 5 3.85 -8.32 7.03
C GLU A 5 3.22 -7.01 7.54
N LEU A 6 2.98 -6.05 6.65
CA LEU A 6 2.26 -4.81 6.99
C LEU A 6 0.78 -5.08 7.31
N LEU A 7 0.22 -6.14 6.72
CA LEU A 7 -1.13 -6.63 7.00
C LEU A 7 -1.16 -7.55 8.23
N ALA A 8 -0.05 -8.21 8.57
CA ALA A 8 0.04 -9.12 9.70
C ALA A 8 -0.20 -8.37 11.01
N GLY A 9 -1.34 -8.65 11.66
CA GLY A 9 -1.77 -8.01 12.90
C GLY A 9 -2.65 -6.77 12.72
N LYS A 10 -2.90 -6.31 11.49
CA LYS A 10 -3.78 -5.17 11.19
C LYS A 10 -5.15 -5.63 10.69
N LYS A 11 -6.23 -5.00 11.17
CA LYS A 11 -7.60 -5.33 10.73
C LYS A 11 -8.01 -4.54 9.48
N ASN A 12 -8.88 -5.14 8.66
CA ASN A 12 -9.57 -4.43 7.57
C ASN A 12 -10.31 -3.21 8.12
N GLY A 13 -9.89 -2.01 7.71
CA GLY A 13 -10.44 -0.73 8.17
C GLY A 13 -9.45 0.14 8.92
N GLU A 14 -8.32 -0.41 9.35
CA GLU A 14 -7.22 0.39 9.89
C GLU A 14 -6.37 1.04 8.80
N GLN A 15 -5.58 2.01 9.23
CA GLN A 15 -4.57 2.65 8.41
C GLN A 15 -3.18 2.28 8.96
N VAL A 16 -2.23 2.02 8.07
CA VAL A 16 -0.82 1.79 8.41
C VAL A 16 -0.09 3.07 8.10
N THR A 17 0.52 3.68 9.12
CA THR A 17 1.43 4.81 8.92
C THR A 17 2.82 4.25 8.69
N ILE A 18 3.35 4.41 7.48
CA ILE A 18 4.69 3.99 7.08
C ILE A 18 5.46 5.26 6.76
N ASP A 19 6.52 5.53 7.52
CA ASP A 19 7.41 6.68 7.30
C ASP A 19 6.71 8.05 7.25
N GLY A 20 5.55 8.19 7.93
CA GLY A 20 4.74 9.41 7.95
C GLY A 20 3.65 9.48 6.89
N LEU A 21 3.54 8.49 6.00
CA LEU A 21 2.41 8.33 5.09
C LEU A 21 1.39 7.35 5.66
N THR A 22 0.13 7.76 5.72
CA THR A 22 -0.96 6.91 6.19
C THR A 22 -1.61 6.21 5.00
N ILE A 23 -1.47 4.88 4.94
CA ILE A 23 -2.01 4.02 3.89
C ILE A 23 -3.09 3.12 4.48
N PRO A 24 -4.31 3.08 3.91
CA PRO A 24 -5.35 2.18 4.39
C PRO A 24 -4.98 0.72 4.14
N VAL A 25 -5.23 -0.13 5.13
CA VAL A 25 -5.10 -1.60 5.03
C VAL A 25 -5.93 -2.15 3.86
N ALA A 26 -7.07 -1.53 3.56
CA ALA A 26 -7.91 -1.90 2.42
C ALA A 26 -7.16 -1.81 1.08
N VAL A 27 -6.29 -0.80 0.91
CA VAL A 27 -5.50 -0.63 -0.32
C VAL A 27 -4.38 -1.65 -0.38
N LEU A 28 -3.67 -1.87 0.74
CA LEU A 28 -2.64 -2.91 0.84
C LEU A 28 -3.19 -4.30 0.53
N LYS A 29 -4.41 -4.59 1.00
CA LYS A 29 -5.08 -5.86 0.75
C LYS A 29 -5.58 -6.00 -0.68
N ALA A 30 -6.02 -4.91 -1.32
CA ALA A 30 -6.33 -4.90 -2.74
C ALA A 30 -5.07 -5.19 -3.56
N LEU A 31 -3.94 -4.56 -3.21
CA LEU A 31 -2.66 -4.78 -3.86
C LEU A 31 -2.16 -6.23 -3.67
N GLU A 32 -2.27 -6.79 -2.46
CA GLU A 32 -1.95 -8.20 -2.23
C GLU A 32 -2.79 -9.11 -3.14
N LYS A 33 -4.09 -8.81 -3.29
CA LYS A 33 -5.01 -9.55 -4.15
C LYS A 33 -4.73 -9.37 -5.64
N GLU A 34 -4.18 -8.22 -6.04
CA GLU A 34 -3.67 -7.96 -7.39
C GLU A 34 -2.33 -8.70 -7.64
N GLY A 35 -1.71 -9.30 -6.61
CA GLY A 35 -0.46 -10.06 -6.73
C GLY A 35 0.80 -9.30 -6.31
N TYR A 36 0.66 -8.10 -5.75
CA TYR A 36 1.80 -7.36 -5.19
C TYR A 36 2.22 -7.98 -3.85
N GLN A 37 3.51 -8.31 -3.71
CA GLN A 37 4.03 -8.96 -2.50
C GLN A 37 4.91 -8.02 -1.68
N HIS A 38 5.59 -7.10 -2.34
CA HIS A 38 6.53 -6.16 -1.78
C HIS A 38 6.02 -4.74 -1.96
N ALA A 39 6.30 -3.92 -0.96
CA ALA A 39 6.12 -2.49 -1.05
C ALA A 39 7.30 -1.76 -0.42
N THR A 40 7.55 -0.56 -0.91
CA THR A 40 8.44 0.41 -0.30
C THR A 40 7.85 1.80 -0.42
N LEU A 41 8.22 2.64 0.54
CA LEU A 41 7.74 4.00 0.60
C LEU A 41 8.94 4.94 0.45
N PHE A 42 8.84 5.84 -0.52
CA PHE A 42 9.81 6.89 -0.75
C PHE A 42 9.30 8.15 -0.06
N LYS A 43 9.86 8.47 1.11
CA LYS A 43 9.48 9.64 1.89
C LYS A 43 9.70 10.95 1.13
N ASP A 44 10.79 11.00 0.37
CA ASP A 44 11.23 12.18 -0.39
C ASP A 44 10.19 12.65 -1.41
N ASN A 45 9.65 11.68 -2.17
CA ASN A 45 8.64 11.94 -3.21
C ASN A 45 7.20 11.62 -2.79
N ARG A 46 6.99 11.16 -1.55
CA ARG A 46 5.69 10.63 -1.05
C ARG A 46 5.08 9.58 -2.00
N THR A 47 5.95 8.74 -2.57
CA THR A 47 5.58 7.71 -3.53
C THR A 47 5.66 6.35 -2.88
N PHE A 48 4.63 5.53 -3.11
CA PHE A 48 4.51 4.17 -2.66
C PHE A 48 4.72 3.23 -3.84
N ALA A 49 5.88 2.57 -3.90
CA ALA A 49 6.15 1.59 -4.94
C ALA A 49 5.82 0.20 -4.42
N CYS A 50 5.04 -0.55 -5.20
CA CYS A 50 4.65 -1.92 -4.93
C CYS A 50 5.11 -2.81 -6.08
N TRP A 51 5.55 -4.01 -5.78
CA TRP A 51 5.91 -5.00 -6.77
C TRP A 51 5.64 -6.41 -6.27
N GLY A 52 5.33 -7.30 -7.19
CA GLY A 52 5.21 -8.73 -7.00
C GLY A 52 6.02 -9.46 -8.06
N ASP A 53 5.73 -10.73 -8.23
CA ASP A 53 6.46 -11.61 -9.14
C ASP A 53 6.31 -11.20 -10.62
N ALA A 54 5.13 -10.71 -11.02
CA ALA A 54 4.81 -10.37 -12.41
C ALA A 54 4.35 -8.91 -12.64
N CYS A 55 4.28 -8.08 -11.60
CA CYS A 55 3.73 -6.72 -11.69
C CYS A 55 4.43 -5.75 -10.74
N SER A 56 4.69 -4.53 -11.21
CA SER A 56 5.20 -3.42 -10.41
C SER A 56 4.43 -2.15 -10.70
N ALA A 57 4.07 -1.41 -9.67
CA ALA A 57 3.33 -0.16 -9.77
C ALA A 57 3.80 0.85 -8.73
N CYS A 58 3.86 2.12 -9.14
CA CYS A 58 4.13 3.23 -8.24
C CYS A 58 2.85 4.05 -8.07
N PHE A 59 2.45 4.25 -6.82
CA PHE A 59 1.29 5.04 -6.45
C PHE A 59 1.75 6.24 -5.64
N THR A 60 1.25 7.43 -5.95
CA THR A 60 1.43 8.58 -5.05
C THR A 60 0.39 8.55 -3.93
N GLN A 61 0.63 9.34 -2.89
CA GLN A 61 -0.33 9.51 -1.80
C GLN A 61 -1.74 9.88 -2.29
N GLU A 62 -1.82 10.74 -3.31
CA GLU A 62 -3.09 11.16 -3.92
C GLU A 62 -3.80 10.00 -4.59
N SER A 63 -3.11 9.22 -5.42
CA SER A 63 -3.69 8.04 -6.08
C SER A 63 -4.15 6.96 -5.10
N LEU A 64 -3.40 6.74 -4.01
CA LEU A 64 -3.82 5.82 -2.95
C LEU A 64 -5.09 6.33 -2.24
N ARG A 65 -5.17 7.65 -2.01
CA ARG A 65 -6.32 8.29 -1.37
C ARG A 65 -7.57 8.20 -2.25
N GLU A 66 -7.44 8.38 -3.57
CA GLU A 66 -8.53 8.18 -4.53
C GLU A 66 -9.02 6.73 -4.57
N ARG A 67 -8.11 5.74 -4.61
CA ARG A 67 -8.49 4.31 -4.52
C ARG A 67 -9.22 3.95 -3.22
N THR A 68 -9.04 4.75 -2.16
CA THR A 68 -9.78 4.58 -0.89
C THR A 68 -11.20 5.14 -0.98
N ARG A 69 -11.43 6.11 -1.87
CA ARG A 69 -12.68 6.88 -2.00
C ARG A 69 -13.67 6.28 -3.00
N SER A 70 -13.23 5.43 -3.93
CA SER A 70 -14.10 4.76 -4.91
C SER A 70 -14.87 3.54 -4.36
N LYS A 71 -15.36 3.59 -3.12
CA LYS A 71 -16.20 2.53 -2.57
C LYS A 71 -17.47 3.07 -1.93
#